data_AF-A0A645BSC2-F1
#
_entry.id   AF-A0A645BSC2-F1
#
_cell.length_a   1.000
_cell.length_b   1.000
_cell.length_c   1.000
_cell.angle_alpha   90.00
_cell.angle_beta   90.00
_cell.angle_gamma   90.00
#
_symmetry.space_group_name_H-M   'P 1'
#
loop_
_entity.id
_entity.type
_entity.pdbx_description
1 polymer ?
#
loop_
_entity_poly.entity_id
_entity_poly.type
_entity_poly.pdbx_seq_one_letter_code
_entity_poly.pdbx_strand_id
1 'polypeptide(L)'
;MERKEKSEKPPALYDLTTLQRDANRLLGYTAQQTLDYLQSLYEKKLCTYPRTDSRFLTNDMESSVPALASVAAEICGMDAPKKCNAGQVCNSAKVSDHHAVVPTSGAGKADISALPAGEREILRLVSRQLLCAVSGPHQYAETAVTLNCGGYGFAAKGKTILIPGWKAYLQEQSDKPLPDLAEGQNVSVTSVAVKEGKTSPPKHYTEDTLLSAMETAGAKEMPEDAERKGLGTPATRAAILEKLITTGFVERKKAKKTVSLIPSQVGVSLVTVLPEQLQSPALTAEWENQLKQVERGELEPDTFMDGIAGMLLKLIKTYAPVKGAEVLFPSGLEIVGKCPRCGSDVTESKKGFFCENNDCRFGLWKDNKFFAIKKKTLTKTVTASLLKDGRARLTGCYSEKTGKTYDATVILEDTGERVNFRLEFDKEAIACGQK
;
A
#
# COMPACT_ATOMS: atom_id res chain seq x y z
N MET A 1 30.84 23.18 29.16
CA MET A 1 29.40 22.79 29.12
C MET A 1 28.66 23.74 28.19
N GLU A 2 27.65 23.30 27.44
CA GLU A 2 26.88 24.21 26.56
C GLU A 2 25.38 24.14 26.84
N ARG A 3 24.74 25.30 27.04
CA ARG A 3 23.28 25.44 27.17
C ARG A 3 22.80 26.39 26.08
N LYS A 4 21.88 25.93 25.24
CA LYS A 4 21.28 26.70 24.14
C LYS A 4 19.77 26.65 24.21
N GLU A 5 19.14 27.82 24.16
CA GLU A 5 17.70 27.92 23.97
C GLU A 5 17.34 27.65 22.52
N LYS A 6 16.36 26.77 22.30
CA LYS A 6 15.87 26.38 20.98
C LYS A 6 14.37 26.57 20.92
N SER A 7 13.89 26.83 19.71
CA SER A 7 12.48 27.06 19.40
C SER A 7 12.09 26.19 18.21
N GLU A 8 11.06 25.39 18.38
CA GLU A 8 10.47 24.52 17.37
C GLU A 8 9.14 25.10 16.92
N LYS A 9 9.07 25.49 15.64
CA LYS A 9 7.85 26.07 15.06
C LYS A 9 6.72 25.05 15.05
N PRO A 10 5.46 25.48 15.17
CA PRO A 10 4.31 24.60 15.00
C PRO A 10 4.28 23.94 13.61
N PRO A 11 3.73 22.73 13.51
CA PRO A 11 3.52 22.09 12.22
C PRO A 11 2.42 22.83 11.44
N ALA A 12 2.49 22.82 10.10
CA ALA A 12 1.44 23.39 9.25
C ALA A 12 0.18 22.53 9.25
N LEU A 13 -0.95 23.05 8.76
CA LEU A 13 -2.22 22.31 8.64
C LEU A 13 -2.08 21.08 7.74
N TYR A 14 -3.08 20.20 7.75
CA TYR A 14 -3.08 19.03 6.89
C TYR A 14 -3.47 19.36 5.45
N ASP A 15 -2.65 18.86 4.52
CA ASP A 15 -3.12 18.39 3.22
C ASP A 15 -3.57 16.91 3.33
N LEU A 16 -4.09 16.34 2.25
CA LEU A 16 -4.56 14.95 2.25
C LEU A 16 -3.43 13.95 2.54
N THR A 17 -2.26 14.12 1.94
CA THR A 17 -1.18 13.11 2.05
C THR A 17 -0.60 13.08 3.46
N THR A 18 -0.38 14.24 4.06
CA THR A 18 0.11 14.38 5.44
C THR A 18 -0.90 13.78 6.42
N LEU A 19 -2.20 14.01 6.22
CA LEU A 19 -3.23 13.38 7.04
C LEU A 19 -3.23 11.84 6.90
N GLN A 20 -3.14 11.31 5.67
CA GLN A 20 -3.07 9.86 5.42
C GLN A 20 -1.87 9.22 6.12
N ARG A 21 -0.72 9.89 6.08
CA ARG A 21 0.51 9.43 6.76
C ARG A 21 0.35 9.40 8.27
N ASP A 22 -0.21 10.45 8.87
CA ASP A 22 -0.43 10.50 10.31
C ASP A 22 -1.53 9.54 10.77
N ALA A 23 -2.62 9.40 10.01
CA ALA A 23 -3.66 8.41 10.27
C ALA A 23 -3.11 6.98 10.19
N ASN A 24 -2.21 6.68 9.25
CA ASN A 24 -1.55 5.38 9.19
C ASN A 24 -0.65 5.14 10.40
N ARG A 25 0.19 6.11 10.74
CA ARG A 25 1.18 5.99 11.82
C ARG A 25 0.55 5.93 13.21
N LEU A 26 -0.48 6.73 13.45
CA LEU A 26 -1.09 6.90 14.78
C LEU A 26 -2.30 5.98 14.98
N LEU A 27 -3.11 5.76 13.94
CA LEU A 27 -4.40 5.06 14.03
C LEU A 27 -4.40 3.71 13.29
N GLY A 28 -3.41 3.46 12.43
CA GLY A 28 -3.31 2.23 11.64
C GLY A 28 -4.27 2.17 10.45
N TYR A 29 -4.90 3.28 10.06
CA TYR A 29 -5.77 3.34 8.89
C TYR A 29 -4.97 3.29 7.59
N THR A 30 -5.54 2.72 6.54
CA THR A 30 -4.98 2.81 5.20
C THR A 30 -5.20 4.22 4.64
N ALA A 31 -4.44 4.59 3.61
CA ALA A 31 -4.60 5.84 2.87
C ALA A 31 -6.04 5.97 2.32
N GLN A 32 -6.61 4.87 1.81
CA GLN A 32 -7.97 4.85 1.28
C GLN A 32 -9.01 5.00 2.40
N GLN A 33 -8.88 4.26 3.50
CA GLN A 33 -9.78 4.43 4.65
C GLN A 33 -9.80 5.87 5.16
N THR A 34 -8.62 6.49 5.26
CA THR A 34 -8.52 7.90 5.68
C THR A 34 -9.24 8.83 4.71
N LEU A 35 -9.08 8.63 3.40
CA LEU A 35 -9.77 9.41 2.37
C LEU A 35 -11.29 9.21 2.46
N ASP A 36 -11.76 7.97 2.62
CA ASP A 36 -13.19 7.65 2.71
C ASP A 36 -13.83 8.30 3.94
N TYR A 37 -13.16 8.23 5.10
CA TYR A 37 -13.62 8.88 6.32
C TYR A 37 -13.63 10.41 6.19
N LEU A 38 -12.58 11.00 5.63
CA LEU A 38 -12.53 12.44 5.43
C LEU A 38 -13.57 12.94 4.41
N GLN A 39 -13.78 12.17 3.34
CA GLN A 39 -14.82 12.42 2.34
C GLN A 39 -16.21 12.40 3.00
N SER A 40 -16.50 11.42 3.84
CA SER A 40 -17.76 11.36 4.58
C SER A 40 -17.94 12.56 5.53
N LEU A 41 -16.89 12.96 6.25
CA LEU A 41 -16.90 14.16 7.10
C LEU A 41 -17.18 15.44 6.30
N TYR A 42 -16.58 15.57 5.11
CA TYR A 42 -16.83 16.70 4.21
C TYR A 42 -18.29 16.74 3.71
N GLU A 43 -18.85 15.59 3.31
CA GLU A 43 -20.26 15.50 2.88
C GLU A 43 -21.24 15.82 4.01
N LYS A 44 -20.88 15.48 5.25
CA LYS A 44 -21.58 15.88 6.48
C LYS A 44 -21.32 17.34 6.88
N LYS A 45 -20.51 18.07 6.10
CA LYS A 45 -20.10 19.47 6.34
C LYS A 45 -19.34 19.67 7.65
N LEU A 46 -18.61 18.67 8.14
CA LEU A 46 -17.84 18.71 9.38
C LEU A 46 -16.36 19.03 9.15
N CYS A 47 -15.83 18.70 7.98
CA CYS A 47 -14.50 19.10 7.52
C CYS A 47 -14.58 19.86 6.20
N THR A 48 -13.52 20.58 5.88
CA THR A 48 -13.33 21.21 4.57
C THR A 48 -12.94 20.20 3.50
N TYR A 49 -12.82 20.65 2.25
CA TYR A 49 -12.64 19.78 1.09
C TYR A 49 -11.47 18.80 1.25
N PRO A 50 -11.67 17.49 1.01
CA PRO A 50 -10.72 16.45 1.43
C PRO A 50 -9.52 16.25 0.50
N ARG A 51 -9.58 16.70 -0.76
CA ARG A 51 -8.58 16.40 -1.80
C ARG A 51 -7.73 17.63 -2.12
N THR A 52 -7.11 18.19 -1.09
CA THR A 52 -6.21 19.35 -1.19
C THR A 52 -4.74 18.92 -1.01
N ASP A 53 -3.83 19.61 -1.70
CA ASP A 53 -2.39 19.61 -1.47
C ASP A 53 -1.91 20.83 -0.66
N SER A 54 -2.81 21.77 -0.34
CA SER A 54 -2.48 22.95 0.45
C SER A 54 -2.42 22.64 1.94
N ARG A 55 -1.46 23.29 2.60
CA ARG A 55 -1.31 23.30 4.07
C ARG A 55 -1.61 24.68 4.67
N PHE A 56 -2.24 25.56 3.89
CA PHE A 56 -2.60 26.93 4.25
C PHE A 56 -4.09 27.20 4.04
N LEU A 57 -4.61 28.15 4.79
CA LEU A 57 -5.91 28.79 4.57
C LEU A 57 -5.74 30.06 3.75
N THR A 58 -6.83 30.56 3.17
CA THR A 58 -6.83 31.86 2.49
C THR A 58 -6.86 33.00 3.51
N ASN A 59 -6.42 34.19 3.09
CA ASN A 59 -6.31 35.36 3.97
C ASN A 59 -7.67 35.86 4.49
N ASP A 60 -8.74 35.71 3.72
CA ASP A 60 -10.11 36.08 4.12
C ASP A 60 -10.65 35.22 5.27
N MET A 61 -10.11 34.01 5.46
CA MET A 61 -10.48 33.13 6.56
C MET A 61 -9.85 33.53 7.90
N GLU A 62 -8.86 34.44 7.94
CA GLU A 62 -8.05 34.72 9.14
C GLU A 62 -8.90 35.08 10.37
N SER A 63 -9.94 35.89 10.17
CA SER A 63 -10.87 36.30 11.25
C SER A 63 -11.69 35.14 11.83
N SER A 64 -11.87 34.05 11.08
CA SER A 64 -12.63 32.87 11.50
C SER A 64 -11.79 31.83 12.24
N VAL A 65 -10.46 31.85 12.09
CA VAL A 65 -9.55 30.84 12.65
C VAL A 65 -9.68 30.68 14.17
N PRO A 66 -9.81 31.75 14.99
CA PRO A 66 -10.04 31.59 16.43
C PRO A 66 -11.30 30.78 16.76
N ALA A 67 -12.40 30.98 16.02
CA ALA A 67 -13.63 30.23 16.24
C ALA A 67 -13.46 28.75 15.83
N LEU A 68 -12.76 28.48 14.73
CA LEU A 68 -12.44 27.12 14.31
C LEU A 68 -11.52 26.41 15.33
N ALA A 69 -10.57 27.14 15.94
CA ALA A 69 -9.73 26.61 17.00
C ALA A 69 -10.53 26.26 18.26
N SER A 70 -11.55 27.05 18.63
CA SER A 70 -12.46 26.71 19.73
C SER A 70 -13.25 25.43 19.43
N VAL A 71 -13.78 25.29 18.21
CA VAL A 71 -14.46 24.06 17.78
C VAL A 71 -13.51 22.86 17.84
N ALA A 72 -12.27 23.03 17.38
CA ALA A 72 -11.26 21.97 17.42
C ALA A 72 -10.92 21.53 18.85
N ALA A 73 -10.84 22.49 19.78
CA ALA A 73 -10.58 22.25 21.20
C ALA A 73 -11.69 21.41 21.82
N GLU A 74 -12.96 21.76 21.55
CA GLU A 74 -14.13 21.02 22.02
C GLU A 74 -14.18 19.58 21.49
N ILE A 75 -13.97 19.39 20.18
CA ILE A 75 -13.88 18.06 19.54
C ILE A 75 -12.85 17.16 20.23
N CYS A 76 -11.73 17.75 20.67
CA CYS A 76 -10.64 17.05 21.31
C CYS A 76 -10.79 16.91 22.83
N GLY A 77 -11.74 17.60 23.46
CA GLY A 77 -11.81 17.71 24.92
C GLY A 77 -10.58 18.40 25.53
N MET A 78 -10.06 19.43 24.86
CA MET A 78 -8.87 20.20 25.28
C MET A 78 -9.21 21.69 25.39
N ASP A 79 -8.33 22.47 26.02
CA ASP A 79 -8.47 23.93 26.06
C ASP A 79 -7.99 24.58 24.76
N ALA A 80 -8.72 25.60 24.29
CA ALA A 80 -8.30 26.39 23.15
C ALA A 80 -6.99 27.16 23.46
N PRO A 81 -6.14 27.45 22.46
CA PRO A 81 -4.91 28.19 22.67
C PRO A 81 -5.20 29.58 23.23
N LYS A 82 -4.53 29.98 24.33
CA LYS A 82 -4.68 31.32 24.94
C LYS A 82 -4.47 32.45 23.94
N LYS A 83 -3.57 32.25 22.98
CA LYS A 83 -3.34 33.14 21.84
C LYS A 83 -3.40 32.31 20.56
N CYS A 84 -4.34 32.64 19.69
CA CYS A 84 -4.47 32.05 18.36
C CYS A 84 -3.67 32.88 17.34
N ASN A 85 -2.67 32.27 16.71
CA ASN A 85 -1.84 32.92 15.68
C ASN A 85 -2.44 32.63 14.29
N ALA A 86 -3.55 33.29 13.95
CA ALA A 86 -4.27 33.02 12.70
C ALA A 86 -3.42 33.29 11.44
N GLY A 87 -2.70 34.41 11.37
CA GLY A 87 -1.80 34.73 10.27
C GLY A 87 -0.65 33.72 10.03
N GLN A 88 -0.39 32.78 10.96
CA GLN A 88 0.57 31.69 10.73
C GLN A 88 0.04 30.64 9.74
N VAL A 89 -1.28 30.47 9.66
CA VAL A 89 -1.92 29.46 8.81
C VAL A 89 -2.60 30.06 7.58
N CYS A 90 -2.80 31.38 7.53
CA CYS A 90 -3.42 32.08 6.41
C CYS A 90 -2.36 32.64 5.45
N ASN A 91 -2.36 32.16 4.21
CA ASN A 91 -1.54 32.68 3.12
C ASN A 91 -2.15 32.30 1.76
N SER A 92 -2.95 33.19 1.16
CA SER A 92 -3.59 32.93 -0.14
C SER A 92 -2.61 32.61 -1.27
N ALA A 93 -1.37 33.09 -1.23
CA ALA A 93 -0.35 32.78 -2.25
C ALA A 93 0.19 31.34 -2.15
N LYS A 94 -0.12 30.63 -1.05
CA LYS A 94 0.25 29.23 -0.83
C LYS A 94 -0.97 28.30 -0.84
N VAL A 95 -2.11 28.80 -1.32
CA VAL A 95 -3.32 28.01 -1.56
C VAL A 95 -3.40 27.77 -3.06
N SER A 96 -3.54 26.49 -3.43
CA SER A 96 -3.82 26.03 -4.79
C SER A 96 -5.34 26.17 -5.07
N ASP A 97 -5.97 25.20 -5.73
CA ASP A 97 -7.42 25.18 -5.96
C ASP A 97 -8.23 25.11 -4.66
N HIS A 98 -7.66 24.50 -3.62
CA HIS A 98 -8.32 24.26 -2.35
C HIS A 98 -7.39 24.55 -1.18
N HIS A 99 -7.90 25.17 -0.13
CA HIS A 99 -7.16 25.38 1.11
C HIS A 99 -7.06 24.09 1.94
N ALA A 100 -6.28 24.14 3.03
CA ALA A 100 -6.03 23.02 3.93
C ALA A 100 -7.30 22.41 4.56
N VAL A 101 -7.14 21.18 5.05
CA VAL A 101 -8.16 20.42 5.77
C VAL A 101 -8.26 20.94 7.21
N VAL A 102 -9.44 21.46 7.59
CA VAL A 102 -9.77 21.94 8.94
C VAL A 102 -11.21 21.53 9.30
N PRO A 103 -11.58 21.45 10.60
CA PRO A 103 -12.99 21.34 10.97
C PRO A 103 -13.75 22.60 10.55
N THR A 104 -15.05 22.45 10.28
CA THR A 104 -15.94 23.59 10.01
C THR A 104 -16.65 24.03 11.30
N SER A 105 -17.35 25.18 11.24
CA SER A 105 -18.28 25.57 12.31
C SER A 105 -19.46 24.59 12.50
N GLY A 106 -19.80 23.80 11.47
CA GLY A 106 -20.80 22.74 11.57
C GLY A 106 -20.38 21.62 12.51
N ALA A 107 -19.07 21.34 12.60
CA ALA A 107 -18.53 20.33 13.51
C ALA A 107 -18.78 20.66 14.99
N GLY A 108 -18.78 21.94 15.38
CA GLY A 108 -19.08 22.36 16.74
C GLY A 108 -20.54 22.20 17.16
N LYS A 109 -21.44 21.86 16.21
CA LYS A 109 -22.87 21.62 16.49
C LYS A 109 -23.25 20.14 16.40
N ALA A 110 -22.32 19.31 15.92
CA ALA A 110 -22.58 17.89 15.69
C ALA A 110 -22.31 17.08 16.97
N ASP A 111 -23.09 16.02 17.17
CA ASP A 111 -22.77 15.02 18.18
C ASP A 111 -21.61 14.14 17.68
N ILE A 112 -20.39 14.52 18.06
CA ILE A 112 -19.16 13.82 17.69
C ILE A 112 -19.15 12.38 18.21
N SER A 113 -19.85 12.09 19.31
CA SER A 113 -19.90 10.75 19.89
C SER A 113 -20.71 9.77 19.02
N ALA A 114 -21.70 10.29 18.28
CA ALA A 114 -22.53 9.53 17.35
C ALA A 114 -21.84 9.22 16.00
N LEU A 115 -20.68 9.84 15.71
CA LEU A 115 -19.94 9.54 14.49
C LEU A 115 -19.36 8.12 14.51
N PRO A 116 -19.30 7.42 13.36
CA PRO A 116 -18.52 6.20 13.22
C PRO A 116 -17.07 6.39 13.71
N ALA A 117 -16.49 5.34 14.31
CA ALA A 117 -15.20 5.45 14.97
C ALA A 117 -14.08 6.00 14.07
N GLY A 118 -13.99 5.55 12.81
CA GLY A 118 -13.01 6.05 11.86
C GLY A 118 -13.15 7.55 11.56
N GLU A 119 -14.37 8.01 11.29
CA GLU A 119 -14.66 9.42 11.07
C GLU A 119 -14.33 10.27 12.30
N ARG A 120 -14.72 9.82 13.49
CA ARG A 120 -14.44 10.53 14.74
C ARG A 120 -12.94 10.70 14.98
N GLU A 121 -12.15 9.65 14.76
CA GLU A 121 -10.71 9.72 14.97
C GLU A 121 -10.01 10.59 13.92
N ILE A 122 -10.46 10.57 12.64
CA ILE A 122 -9.95 11.49 11.62
C ILE A 122 -10.29 12.94 11.96
N LEU A 123 -11.54 13.23 12.37
CA LEU A 123 -11.93 14.58 12.77
C LEU A 123 -11.11 15.08 13.97
N ARG A 124 -10.87 14.24 14.98
CA ARG A 124 -10.00 14.56 16.11
C ARG A 124 -8.56 14.82 15.68
N LEU A 125 -8.04 14.07 14.72
CA LEU A 125 -6.68 14.25 14.20
C LEU A 125 -6.56 15.61 13.50
N VAL A 126 -7.51 15.94 12.61
CA VAL A 126 -7.58 17.24 11.91
C VAL A 126 -7.71 18.40 12.91
N SER A 127 -8.62 18.28 13.89
CA SER A 127 -8.82 19.30 14.93
C SER A 127 -7.57 19.52 15.77
N ARG A 128 -6.91 18.45 16.22
CA ARG A 128 -5.65 18.54 16.99
C ARG A 128 -4.54 19.21 16.19
N GLN A 129 -4.46 18.95 14.88
CA GLN A 129 -3.51 19.60 14.00
C GLN A 129 -3.77 21.10 13.88
N LEU A 130 -5.04 21.52 13.77
CA LEU A 130 -5.40 22.95 13.80
C LEU A 130 -4.92 23.61 15.10
N LEU A 131 -5.19 22.98 16.26
CA LEU A 131 -4.74 23.50 17.57
C LEU A 131 -3.22 23.66 17.63
N CYS A 132 -2.47 22.66 17.14
CA CYS A 132 -1.02 22.76 17.02
C CYS A 132 -0.64 23.94 16.12
N ALA A 133 -1.17 23.96 14.90
CA ALA A 133 -0.82 24.88 13.83
C ALA A 133 -1.18 26.34 14.10
N VAL A 134 -2.02 26.67 15.08
CA VAL A 134 -2.32 28.06 15.47
C VAL A 134 -1.68 28.45 16.82
N SER A 135 -1.03 27.51 17.50
CA SER A 135 -0.34 27.73 18.77
C SER A 135 1.02 28.38 18.59
N GLY A 136 1.63 28.81 19.71
CA GLY A 136 3.00 29.29 19.73
C GLY A 136 4.04 28.17 19.61
N PRO A 137 5.31 28.52 19.32
CA PRO A 137 6.39 27.55 19.22
C PRO A 137 6.64 26.80 20.54
N HIS A 138 7.13 25.57 20.43
CA HIS A 138 7.66 24.83 21.56
C HIS A 138 9.08 25.31 21.86
N GLN A 139 9.35 25.78 23.08
CA GLN A 139 10.65 26.33 23.46
C GLN A 139 11.27 25.49 24.57
N TYR A 140 12.55 25.18 24.42
CA TYR A 140 13.31 24.37 25.38
C TYR A 140 14.76 24.81 25.45
N ALA A 141 15.37 24.61 26.61
CA ALA A 141 16.81 24.73 26.78
C ALA A 141 17.45 23.35 26.57
N GLU A 142 18.24 23.20 25.52
CA GLU A 142 19.09 22.03 25.31
C GLU A 142 20.40 22.21 26.04
N THR A 143 20.72 21.29 26.95
CA THR A 143 22.00 21.22 27.64
C THR A 143 22.80 20.07 27.06
N ALA A 144 23.99 20.37 26.55
CA ALA A 144 24.95 19.40 26.06
C ALA A 144 26.20 19.43 26.95
N VAL A 145 26.56 18.27 27.49
CA VAL A 145 27.76 18.09 28.30
C VAL A 145 28.71 17.14 27.59
N THR A 146 30.00 17.49 27.64
CA THR A 146 31.09 16.60 27.26
C THR A 146 31.79 16.18 28.54
N LEU A 147 31.99 14.88 28.72
CA LEU A 147 32.58 14.27 29.90
C LEU A 147 33.87 13.57 29.47
N ASN A 148 34.91 13.66 30.29
CA ASN A 148 36.14 12.89 30.09
C ASN A 148 36.18 11.76 31.12
N CYS A 149 36.35 10.53 30.65
CA CYS A 149 36.57 9.38 31.51
C CYS A 149 37.74 8.56 30.94
N GLY A 150 38.85 8.49 31.69
CA GLY A 150 40.03 7.71 31.29
C GLY A 150 40.67 8.18 29.97
N GLY A 151 40.58 9.48 29.64
CA GLY A 151 41.12 10.03 28.39
C GLY A 151 40.15 9.96 27.20
N TYR A 152 38.98 9.33 27.34
CA TYR A 152 37.95 9.24 26.30
C TYR A 152 36.83 10.24 26.53
N GLY A 153 36.37 10.87 25.45
CA GLY A 153 35.26 11.82 25.45
C GLY A 153 33.90 11.13 25.34
N PHE A 154 32.98 11.47 26.24
CA PHE A 154 31.58 11.06 26.22
C PHE A 154 30.68 12.28 26.10
N ALA A 155 29.50 12.13 25.50
CA ALA A 155 28.54 13.22 25.35
C ALA A 155 27.17 12.82 25.90
N ALA A 156 26.52 13.75 26.60
CA ALA A 156 25.13 13.61 27.00
C ALA A 156 24.35 14.88 26.67
N LYS A 157 23.07 14.71 26.32
CA LYS A 157 22.14 15.80 26.04
C LYS A 157 20.87 15.61 26.85
N GLY A 158 20.30 16.71 27.31
CA GLY A 158 18.96 16.74 27.88
C GLY A 158 18.29 18.06 27.56
N LYS A 159 16.97 18.07 27.67
CA LYS A 159 16.17 19.26 27.37
C LYS A 159 15.27 19.58 28.55
N THR A 160 15.24 20.86 28.87
CA THR A 160 14.31 21.42 29.85
C THR A 160 13.28 22.25 29.10
N ILE A 161 12.00 21.88 29.20
CA ILE A 161 10.91 22.61 28.55
C ILE A 161 10.76 23.98 29.20
N LEU A 162 10.81 25.05 28.41
CA LEU A 162 10.58 26.43 28.85
C LEU A 162 9.13 26.84 28.56
N ILE A 163 8.67 26.57 27.33
CA ILE A 163 7.29 26.81 26.90
C ILE A 163 6.82 25.55 26.16
N PRO A 164 5.76 24.85 26.64
CA PRO A 164 5.23 23.68 25.95
C PRO A 164 4.82 23.98 24.50
N GLY A 165 4.23 25.14 24.25
CA GLY A 165 3.80 25.58 22.91
C GLY A 165 2.80 24.60 22.29
N TRP A 166 2.86 24.46 20.97
CA TRP A 166 1.99 23.55 20.21
C TRP A 166 2.08 22.08 20.66
N LYS A 167 3.20 21.64 21.24
CA LYS A 167 3.34 20.26 21.76
C LYS A 167 2.42 19.95 22.94
N ALA A 168 1.82 20.95 23.58
CA ALA A 168 0.79 20.74 24.61
C ALA A 168 -0.43 19.95 24.10
N TYR A 169 -0.67 19.97 22.78
CA TYR A 169 -1.77 19.25 22.13
C TYR A 169 -1.38 17.83 21.67
N LEU A 170 -0.13 17.43 21.84
CA LEU A 170 0.36 16.09 21.51
C LEU A 170 0.52 15.23 22.76
N GLN A 171 0.28 13.92 22.61
CA GLN A 171 0.59 12.92 23.65
C GLN A 171 2.04 12.39 23.49
N GLU A 172 3.03 13.28 23.38
CA GLU A 172 4.44 12.87 23.32
C GLU A 172 5.05 12.60 24.71
N GLN A 173 5.97 11.64 24.80
CA GLN A 173 6.75 11.39 26.03
C GLN A 173 7.66 12.59 26.33
N SER A 174 7.71 12.98 27.61
CA SER A 174 8.49 14.12 28.09
C SER A 174 9.98 13.95 27.77
N ASP A 175 10.56 14.93 27.08
CA ASP A 175 12.01 15.12 27.07
C ASP A 175 12.51 15.23 28.53
N LYS A 176 13.56 14.48 28.87
CA LYS A 176 14.10 14.47 30.23
C LYS A 176 15.25 15.50 30.34
N PRO A 177 15.24 16.36 31.37
CA PRO A 177 16.38 17.23 31.64
C PRO A 177 17.59 16.39 32.09
N LEU A 178 18.79 16.91 31.85
CA LEU A 178 19.96 16.41 32.56
C LEU A 178 19.88 16.87 34.03
N PRO A 179 20.53 16.15 34.96
CA PRO A 179 20.80 16.68 36.29
C PRO A 179 21.58 18.00 36.19
N ASP A 180 21.47 18.84 37.23
CA ASP A 180 22.29 20.04 37.33
C ASP A 180 23.77 19.65 37.43
N LEU A 181 24.58 20.19 36.52
CA LEU A 181 26.01 19.93 36.41
C LEU A 181 26.76 21.26 36.30
N ALA A 182 27.90 21.36 36.97
CA ALA A 182 28.81 22.50 36.85
C ALA A 182 30.03 22.15 35.98
N GLU A 183 30.59 23.15 35.31
CA GLU A 183 31.85 22.97 34.57
C GLU A 183 33.00 22.65 35.54
N GLY A 184 33.80 21.64 35.21
CA GLY A 184 34.83 21.10 36.10
C GLY A 184 34.32 20.18 37.21
N GLN A 185 33.02 19.91 37.28
CA GLN A 185 32.47 18.96 38.25
C GLN A 185 32.94 17.52 37.96
N ASN A 186 33.47 16.87 38.98
CA ASN A 186 33.75 15.43 38.94
C ASN A 186 32.46 14.64 39.19
N VAL A 187 32.19 13.67 38.33
CA VAL A 187 31.04 12.77 38.43
C VAL A 187 31.54 11.34 38.54
N SER A 188 30.96 10.55 39.45
CA SER A 188 31.37 9.15 39.67
C SER A 188 30.73 8.24 38.64
N VAL A 189 31.51 7.31 38.08
CA VAL A 189 31.01 6.28 37.16
C VAL A 189 30.51 5.10 37.98
N THR A 190 29.19 4.87 37.96
CA THR A 190 28.57 3.76 38.71
C THR A 190 28.69 2.41 37.99
N SER A 191 28.64 2.41 36.66
CA SER A 191 28.79 1.21 35.85
C SER A 191 29.31 1.53 34.46
N VAL A 192 30.02 0.56 33.89
CA VAL A 192 30.49 0.59 32.49
C VAL A 192 29.98 -0.68 31.83
N ALA A 193 29.43 -0.54 30.62
CA ALA A 193 28.96 -1.67 29.83
C ALA A 193 29.33 -1.48 28.37
N VAL A 194 29.81 -2.55 27.74
CA VAL A 194 29.98 -2.59 26.29
C VAL A 194 28.63 -2.90 25.67
N LYS A 195 28.12 -1.99 24.83
CA LYS A 195 26.93 -2.24 24.02
C LYS A 195 27.34 -2.86 22.69
N GLU A 196 27.15 -4.16 22.57
CA GLU A 196 27.22 -4.83 21.29
C GLU A 196 25.99 -4.46 20.44
N GLY A 197 26.21 -4.18 19.17
CA GLY A 197 25.16 -3.84 18.21
C GLY A 197 25.38 -4.55 16.88
N LYS A 198 24.30 -4.80 16.15
CA LYS A 198 24.34 -5.29 14.76
C LYS A 198 23.66 -4.27 13.86
N THR A 199 24.17 -4.10 12.65
CA THR A 199 23.45 -3.36 11.62
C THR A 199 22.14 -4.08 11.30
N SER A 200 21.11 -3.32 10.95
CA SER A 200 19.81 -3.86 10.52
C SER A 200 19.59 -3.46 9.07
N PRO A 201 18.98 -4.32 8.24
CA PRO A 201 18.60 -3.94 6.88
C PRO A 201 17.56 -2.80 6.90
N PRO A 202 17.38 -2.08 5.78
CA PRO A 202 16.31 -1.10 5.64
C PRO A 202 14.95 -1.73 5.98
N LYS A 203 14.10 -0.97 6.67
CA LYS A 203 12.74 -1.40 6.98
C LYS A 203 11.92 -1.45 5.70
N HIS A 204 11.01 -2.43 5.61
CA HIS A 204 9.98 -2.42 4.58
C HIS A 204 9.10 -1.18 4.72
N TYR A 205 8.54 -0.74 3.59
CA TYR A 205 7.59 0.35 3.57
C TYR A 205 6.33 0.01 4.39
N THR A 206 5.86 0.95 5.19
CA THR A 206 4.45 1.10 5.55
C THR A 206 3.75 2.02 4.55
N GLU A 207 2.43 2.16 4.62
CA GLU A 207 1.73 3.16 3.77
C GLU A 207 2.19 4.59 4.06
N ASP A 208 2.45 4.98 5.32
CA ASP A 208 3.08 6.29 5.64
C ASP A 208 4.38 6.49 4.86
N THR A 209 5.33 5.57 5.04
CA THR A 209 6.65 5.72 4.41
C THR A 209 6.61 5.61 2.89
N LEU A 210 5.68 4.84 2.32
CA LEU A 210 5.52 4.76 0.86
C LEU A 210 4.86 6.01 0.30
N LEU A 211 3.83 6.57 0.96
CA LEU A 211 3.25 7.85 0.57
C LEU A 211 4.30 8.97 0.60
N SER A 212 5.13 9.02 1.64
CA SER A 212 6.25 9.96 1.72
C SER A 212 7.26 9.77 0.58
N ALA A 213 7.53 8.52 0.20
CA ALA A 213 8.40 8.22 -0.92
C ALA A 213 7.75 8.65 -2.25
N MET A 214 6.45 8.41 -2.43
CA MET A 214 5.70 8.86 -3.61
C MET A 214 5.71 10.40 -3.73
N GLU A 215 5.60 11.16 -2.64
CA GLU A 215 5.68 12.63 -2.67
C GLU A 215 7.01 13.19 -3.19
N THR A 216 8.09 12.43 -3.02
CA THR A 216 9.47 12.92 -3.28
C THR A 216 10.20 12.11 -4.34
N ALA A 217 9.55 11.12 -4.93
CA ALA A 217 10.10 10.28 -5.99
C ALA A 217 10.45 11.13 -7.21
N GLY A 218 11.65 10.94 -7.76
CA GLY A 218 12.11 11.72 -8.91
C GLY A 218 12.48 13.18 -8.59
N ALA A 219 12.37 13.63 -7.33
CA ALA A 219 12.54 15.04 -6.99
C ALA A 219 13.97 15.57 -7.17
N LYS A 220 14.98 14.67 -7.14
CA LYS A 220 16.40 15.06 -7.32
C LYS A 220 16.76 15.22 -8.79
N GLU A 221 16.00 14.58 -9.66
CA GLU A 221 16.15 14.56 -11.10
C GLU A 221 15.37 15.71 -11.77
N MET A 222 14.52 16.41 -11.02
CA MET A 222 13.71 17.53 -11.49
C MET A 222 14.36 18.89 -11.15
N PRO A 223 14.09 19.93 -11.96
CA PRO A 223 14.46 21.31 -11.63
C PRO A 223 14.00 21.71 -10.21
N GLU A 224 14.78 22.56 -9.54
CA GLU A 224 14.44 23.00 -8.17
C GLU A 224 13.07 23.70 -8.11
N ASP A 225 12.73 24.45 -9.16
CA ASP A 225 11.50 25.22 -9.36
C ASP A 225 10.34 24.39 -9.94
N ALA A 226 10.53 23.09 -10.18
CA ALA A 226 9.44 22.21 -10.61
C ALA A 226 8.32 22.22 -9.56
N GLU A 227 7.18 22.80 -9.92
CA GLU A 227 6.05 23.00 -8.99
C GLU A 227 5.42 21.68 -8.51
N ARG A 228 5.59 20.59 -9.26
CA ARG A 228 5.13 19.26 -8.85
C ARG A 228 6.28 18.28 -8.91
N LYS A 229 6.51 17.61 -7.79
CA LYS A 229 7.49 16.53 -7.64
C LYS A 229 6.77 15.30 -7.10
N GLY A 230 7.32 14.13 -7.36
CA GLY A 230 6.72 12.88 -6.92
C GLY A 230 5.79 12.20 -7.92
N LEU A 231 5.26 11.06 -7.49
CA LEU A 231 4.36 10.20 -8.24
C LEU A 231 2.90 10.45 -7.87
N GLY A 232 2.12 10.82 -8.88
CA GLY A 232 0.69 11.01 -8.77
C GLY A 232 0.28 12.20 -7.90
N THR A 233 -1.03 12.40 -7.84
CA THR A 233 -1.68 13.48 -7.09
C THR A 233 -2.14 12.97 -5.71
N PRO A 234 -2.34 13.83 -4.69
CA PRO A 234 -2.89 13.38 -3.41
C PRO A 234 -4.19 12.56 -3.56
N ALA A 235 -5.03 12.93 -4.53
CA ALA A 235 -6.29 12.25 -4.82
C ALA A 235 -6.15 10.84 -5.43
N THR A 236 -4.99 10.49 -6.00
CA THR A 236 -4.80 9.24 -6.76
C THR A 236 -3.89 8.23 -6.06
N ARG A 237 -2.98 8.68 -5.18
CA ARG A 237 -2.01 7.80 -4.50
C ARG A 237 -2.66 6.66 -3.71
N ALA A 238 -3.71 6.97 -2.93
CA ALA A 238 -4.44 5.95 -2.17
C ALA A 238 -5.05 4.87 -3.08
N ALA A 239 -5.70 5.28 -4.18
CA ALA A 239 -6.29 4.36 -5.14
C ALA A 239 -5.24 3.50 -5.86
N ILE A 240 -4.06 4.06 -6.17
CA ILE A 240 -2.93 3.30 -6.75
C ILE A 240 -2.46 2.22 -5.77
N LEU A 241 -2.29 2.56 -4.48
CA LEU A 241 -1.90 1.59 -3.45
C LEU A 241 -2.93 0.46 -3.32
N GLU A 242 -4.21 0.78 -3.25
CA GLU A 242 -5.26 -0.26 -3.21
C GLU A 242 -5.29 -1.08 -4.49
N LYS A 243 -5.04 -0.49 -5.66
CA LYS A 243 -4.95 -1.22 -6.93
C LYS A 243 -3.80 -2.23 -6.92
N LEU A 244 -2.62 -1.84 -6.45
CA LEU A 244 -1.47 -2.76 -6.32
C LEU A 244 -1.80 -3.95 -5.39
N ILE A 245 -2.56 -3.71 -4.34
CA ILE A 245 -2.94 -4.72 -3.35
C ILE A 245 -4.04 -5.65 -3.88
N THR A 246 -5.12 -5.08 -4.41
CA THR A 246 -6.25 -5.83 -4.97
C THR A 246 -5.87 -6.63 -6.22
N THR A 247 -4.89 -6.16 -6.99
CA THR A 247 -4.32 -6.91 -8.13
C THR A 247 -3.35 -8.02 -7.66
N GLY A 248 -2.95 -8.02 -6.39
CA GLY A 248 -2.07 -9.04 -5.82
C GLY A 248 -0.58 -8.83 -6.08
N PHE A 249 -0.13 -7.62 -6.42
CA PHE A 249 1.29 -7.29 -6.55
C PHE A 249 1.97 -6.95 -5.22
N VAL A 250 1.18 -6.47 -4.26
CA VAL A 250 1.67 -6.07 -2.93
C VAL A 250 0.72 -6.63 -1.86
N GLU A 251 1.29 -7.08 -0.75
CA GLU A 251 0.56 -7.61 0.39
C GLU A 251 0.77 -6.76 1.63
N ARG A 252 -0.30 -6.58 2.42
CA ARG A 252 -0.23 -5.99 3.77
C ARG A 252 0.14 -7.09 4.77
N LYS A 253 1.37 -7.05 5.30
CA LYS A 253 1.84 -7.98 6.31
C LYS A 253 1.90 -7.31 7.68
N LYS A 254 1.07 -7.78 8.61
CA LYS A 254 1.05 -7.29 9.99
C LYS A 254 2.14 -7.98 10.81
N ALA A 255 2.99 -7.19 11.44
CA ALA A 255 3.97 -7.63 12.43
C ALA A 255 3.86 -6.73 13.67
N LYS A 256 3.42 -7.31 14.80
CA LYS A 256 3.13 -6.57 16.04
C LYS A 256 2.15 -5.41 15.77
N LYS A 257 2.57 -4.17 16.00
CA LYS A 257 1.80 -2.94 15.79
C LYS A 257 2.01 -2.29 14.40
N THR A 258 2.87 -2.88 13.56
CA THR A 258 3.22 -2.30 12.25
C THR A 258 2.64 -3.15 11.14
N VAL A 259 2.07 -2.49 10.13
CA VAL A 259 1.64 -3.13 8.88
C VAL A 259 2.59 -2.69 7.78
N SER A 260 3.34 -3.63 7.22
CA SER A 260 4.29 -3.38 6.13
C SER A 260 3.70 -3.84 4.80
N LEU A 261 4.08 -3.16 3.73
CA LEU A 261 3.81 -3.50 2.35
C LEU A 261 4.96 -4.37 1.83
N ILE A 262 4.65 -5.60 1.43
CA ILE A 262 5.60 -6.59 0.94
C ILE A 262 5.23 -6.92 -0.51
N PRO A 263 6.16 -6.85 -1.48
CA PRO A 263 5.85 -7.27 -2.84
C PRO A 263 5.57 -8.78 -2.86
N SER A 264 4.54 -9.19 -3.59
CA SER A 264 4.27 -10.61 -3.84
C SER A 264 5.26 -11.16 -4.87
N GLN A 265 5.30 -12.49 -5.04
CA GLN A 265 6.13 -13.11 -6.09
C GLN A 265 5.76 -12.56 -7.48
N VAL A 266 4.47 -12.39 -7.75
CA VAL A 266 3.97 -11.83 -9.01
C VAL A 266 4.41 -10.38 -9.19
N GLY A 267 4.38 -9.57 -8.12
CA GLY A 267 4.89 -8.19 -8.16
C GLY A 267 6.38 -8.11 -8.47
N VAL A 268 7.20 -8.96 -7.83
CA VAL A 268 8.64 -9.06 -8.10
C VAL A 268 8.90 -9.51 -9.54
N SER A 269 8.19 -10.54 -10.01
CA SER A 269 8.26 -11.02 -11.38
C SER A 269 7.96 -9.92 -12.40
N LEU A 270 6.89 -9.14 -12.19
CA LEU A 270 6.51 -8.04 -13.07
C LEU A 270 7.60 -6.98 -13.16
N VAL A 271 8.11 -6.51 -12.02
CA VAL A 271 9.19 -5.52 -11.98
C VAL A 271 10.47 -6.06 -12.64
N THR A 272 10.74 -7.37 -12.56
CA THR A 272 11.92 -7.99 -13.16
C THR A 272 11.88 -7.99 -14.70
N VAL A 273 10.69 -8.10 -15.30
CA VAL A 273 10.54 -8.19 -16.77
C VAL A 273 10.16 -6.87 -17.44
N LEU A 274 9.73 -5.86 -16.67
CA LEU A 274 9.35 -4.56 -17.21
C LEU A 274 10.58 -3.79 -17.72
N PRO A 275 10.47 -3.04 -18.83
CA PRO A 275 11.49 -2.06 -19.24
C PRO A 275 11.86 -1.11 -18.10
N GLU A 276 13.15 -0.89 -17.85
CA GLU A 276 13.64 0.00 -16.77
C GLU A 276 13.05 1.42 -16.89
N GLN A 277 12.90 1.92 -18.12
CA GLN A 277 12.27 3.22 -18.39
C GLN A 277 10.85 3.33 -17.81
N LEU A 278 10.05 2.25 -17.81
CA LEU A 278 8.69 2.25 -17.27
C LEU A 278 8.64 2.10 -15.74
N GLN A 279 9.74 1.72 -15.12
CA GLN A 279 9.88 1.62 -13.67
C GLN A 279 10.39 2.94 -13.05
N SER A 280 10.92 3.83 -13.88
CA SER A 280 11.59 5.03 -13.42
C SER A 280 10.61 6.09 -12.91
N PRO A 281 10.71 6.53 -11.65
CA PRO A 281 9.92 7.65 -11.16
C PRO A 281 10.25 8.97 -11.86
N ALA A 282 11.45 9.09 -12.44
CA ALA A 282 11.86 10.28 -13.17
C ALA A 282 11.03 10.48 -14.45
N LEU A 283 10.66 9.40 -15.15
CA LEU A 283 9.78 9.49 -16.33
C LEU A 283 8.42 10.09 -15.96
N THR A 284 7.84 9.63 -14.86
CA THR A 284 6.54 10.16 -14.41
C THR A 284 6.66 11.62 -13.96
N ALA A 285 7.74 11.99 -13.26
CA ALA A 285 7.97 13.37 -12.86
C ALA A 285 8.14 14.30 -14.08
N GLU A 286 8.85 13.84 -15.12
CA GLU A 286 8.99 14.57 -16.39
C GLU A 286 7.63 14.77 -17.08
N TRP A 287 6.79 13.74 -17.14
CA TRP A 287 5.43 13.87 -17.70
C TRP A 287 4.54 14.82 -16.90
N GLU A 288 4.57 14.77 -15.57
CA GLU A 288 3.82 15.73 -14.73
C GLU A 288 4.28 17.17 -14.99
N ASN A 289 5.58 17.39 -15.20
CA ASN A 289 6.10 18.69 -15.59
C ASN A 289 5.63 19.12 -17.00
N GLN A 290 5.67 18.22 -17.99
CA GLN A 290 5.18 18.50 -19.35
C GLN A 290 3.68 18.79 -19.37
N LEU A 291 2.86 18.07 -18.59
CA LEU A 291 1.43 18.34 -18.45
C LEU A 291 1.15 19.75 -17.93
N LYS A 292 2.00 20.27 -17.03
CA LYS A 292 1.92 21.66 -16.57
C LYS A 292 2.32 22.67 -17.64
N GLN A 293 3.36 22.37 -18.42
CA GLN A 293 3.73 23.21 -19.56
C GLN A 293 2.56 23.30 -20.55
N VAL A 294 1.85 22.19 -20.78
CA VAL A 294 0.61 22.19 -21.58
C VAL A 294 -0.48 23.07 -20.94
N GLU A 295 -0.74 22.92 -19.63
CA GLU A 295 -1.72 23.74 -18.89
C GLU A 295 -1.43 25.25 -19.00
N ARG A 296 -0.15 25.65 -19.01
CA ARG A 296 0.28 27.04 -19.16
C ARG A 296 0.38 27.54 -20.59
N GLY A 297 0.20 26.67 -21.59
CA GLY A 297 0.41 26.99 -23.00
C GLY A 297 1.88 27.14 -23.41
N GLU A 298 2.81 26.58 -22.64
CA GLU A 298 4.26 26.53 -22.92
C GLU A 298 4.65 25.33 -23.81
N LEU A 299 3.82 24.28 -23.85
CA LEU A 299 4.00 23.08 -24.67
C LEU A 299 2.69 22.74 -25.41
N GLU A 300 2.78 22.48 -26.71
CA GLU A 300 1.60 22.06 -27.49
C GLU A 300 1.15 20.64 -27.09
N PRO A 301 -0.16 20.41 -26.86
CA PRO A 301 -0.68 19.09 -26.48
C PRO A 301 -0.28 17.97 -27.45
N ASP A 302 -0.30 18.26 -28.76
CA ASP A 302 0.05 17.29 -29.79
C ASP A 302 1.53 16.90 -29.72
N THR A 303 2.42 17.85 -29.40
CA THR A 303 3.86 17.56 -29.23
C THR A 303 4.10 16.62 -28.04
N PHE A 304 3.38 16.83 -26.94
CA PHE A 304 3.44 15.94 -25.77
C PHE A 304 2.96 14.51 -26.13
N MET A 305 1.82 14.41 -26.82
CA MET A 305 1.24 13.13 -27.23
C MET A 305 2.10 12.38 -28.25
N ASP A 306 2.72 13.10 -29.20
CA ASP A 306 3.66 12.54 -30.17
C ASP A 306 4.89 11.93 -29.49
N GLY A 307 5.38 12.58 -28.42
CA GLY A 307 6.46 12.05 -27.59
C GLY A 307 6.09 10.72 -26.93
N ILE A 308 4.88 10.62 -26.36
CA ILE A 308 4.36 9.38 -25.78
C ILE A 308 4.22 8.28 -26.84
N ALA A 309 3.63 8.61 -28.00
CA ALA A 309 3.45 7.66 -29.09
C ALA A 309 4.81 7.14 -29.61
N GLY A 310 5.79 8.03 -29.79
CA GLY A 310 7.15 7.68 -30.18
C GLY A 310 7.82 6.73 -29.18
N MET A 311 7.68 7.00 -27.88
CA MET A 311 8.18 6.11 -26.83
C MET A 311 7.52 4.73 -26.90
N LEU A 312 6.19 4.66 -27.03
CA LEU A 312 5.46 3.39 -27.11
C LEU A 312 5.87 2.57 -28.35
N LEU A 313 5.99 3.21 -29.51
CA LEU A 313 6.46 2.56 -30.74
C LEU A 313 7.88 2.00 -30.57
N LYS A 314 8.76 2.72 -29.89
CA LYS A 314 10.11 2.25 -29.58
C LYS A 314 10.08 1.05 -28.63
N LEU A 315 9.24 1.08 -27.59
CA LEU A 315 9.10 -0.03 -26.65
C LEU A 315 8.60 -1.30 -27.37
N ILE A 316 7.56 -1.19 -28.19
CA ILE A 316 7.00 -2.33 -28.95
C ILE A 316 8.03 -2.92 -29.92
N LYS A 317 8.86 -2.07 -30.55
CA LYS A 317 9.94 -2.54 -31.45
C LYS A 317 11.10 -3.19 -30.70
N THR A 318 11.40 -2.72 -29.49
CA THR A 318 12.60 -3.13 -28.73
C THR A 318 12.34 -4.38 -27.90
N TYR A 319 11.17 -4.48 -27.29
CA TYR A 319 10.85 -5.55 -26.35
C TYR A 319 9.97 -6.61 -27.02
N ALA A 320 10.37 -7.87 -26.88
CA ALA A 320 9.61 -9.03 -27.31
C ALA A 320 9.13 -9.83 -26.07
N PRO A 321 8.05 -10.63 -26.19
CA PRO A 321 7.66 -11.55 -25.14
C PRO A 321 8.83 -12.43 -24.71
N VAL A 322 9.14 -12.41 -23.41
CA VAL A 322 10.21 -13.23 -22.83
C VAL A 322 9.74 -14.68 -22.83
N LYS A 323 10.38 -15.55 -23.61
CA LYS A 323 10.06 -16.99 -23.66
C LYS A 323 10.23 -17.60 -22.26
N GLY A 324 9.21 -18.31 -21.77
CA GLY A 324 9.24 -18.94 -20.45
C GLY A 324 8.86 -17.99 -19.30
N ALA A 325 8.50 -16.73 -19.57
CA ALA A 325 8.02 -15.82 -18.53
C ALA A 325 6.69 -16.27 -17.93
N GLU A 326 5.97 -17.19 -18.56
CA GLU A 326 4.76 -17.80 -18.00
C GLU A 326 5.05 -18.48 -16.66
N VAL A 327 6.27 -18.98 -16.46
CA VAL A 327 6.74 -19.56 -15.18
C VAL A 327 6.83 -18.49 -14.07
N LEU A 328 7.09 -17.24 -14.44
CA LEU A 328 7.15 -16.11 -13.50
C LEU A 328 5.76 -15.62 -13.07
N PHE A 329 4.73 -15.95 -13.84
CA PHE A 329 3.33 -15.61 -13.62
C PHE A 329 2.47 -16.88 -13.58
N PRO A 330 2.67 -17.78 -12.60
CA PRO A 330 1.87 -18.98 -12.49
C PRO A 330 0.40 -18.61 -12.37
N SER A 331 -0.49 -19.40 -12.99
CA SER A 331 -1.92 -19.04 -13.06
C SER A 331 -2.61 -18.97 -11.69
N GLY A 332 -1.96 -19.49 -10.65
CA GLY A 332 -2.51 -19.63 -9.30
C GLY A 332 -3.64 -20.67 -9.22
N LEU A 333 -3.98 -21.32 -10.33
CA LEU A 333 -4.96 -22.38 -10.38
C LEU A 333 -4.38 -23.65 -9.74
N GLU A 334 -5.26 -24.44 -9.16
CA GLU A 334 -4.85 -25.66 -8.48
C GLU A 334 -4.30 -26.68 -9.48
N ILE A 335 -3.08 -27.13 -9.24
CA ILE A 335 -2.39 -28.14 -10.05
C ILE A 335 -3.02 -29.50 -9.78
N VAL A 336 -3.53 -30.12 -10.84
CA VAL A 336 -4.19 -31.44 -10.80
C VAL A 336 -3.25 -32.56 -11.22
N GLY A 337 -2.24 -32.26 -12.03
CA GLY A 337 -1.21 -33.22 -12.45
C GLY A 337 -0.30 -32.64 -13.53
N LYS A 338 0.59 -33.48 -14.08
CA LYS A 338 1.48 -33.11 -15.19
C LYS A 338 0.86 -33.48 -16.53
N CYS A 339 1.08 -32.65 -17.53
CA CYS A 339 0.58 -32.86 -18.89
C CYS A 339 1.32 -34.02 -19.55
N PRO A 340 0.61 -35.03 -20.10
CA PRO A 340 1.25 -36.18 -20.75
C PRO A 340 1.94 -35.82 -22.07
N ARG A 341 1.64 -34.65 -22.68
CA ARG A 341 2.26 -34.20 -23.93
C ARG A 341 3.57 -33.44 -23.73
N CYS A 342 3.62 -32.54 -22.76
CA CYS A 342 4.73 -31.59 -22.61
C CYS A 342 5.34 -31.52 -21.19
N GLY A 343 4.77 -32.21 -20.21
CA GLY A 343 5.25 -32.19 -18.82
C GLY A 343 4.93 -30.93 -18.02
N SER A 344 4.34 -29.89 -18.61
CA SER A 344 3.85 -28.70 -17.88
C SER A 344 2.68 -29.03 -16.96
N ASP A 345 2.33 -28.12 -16.06
CA ASP A 345 1.22 -28.31 -15.13
C ASP A 345 -0.14 -28.30 -15.85
N VAL A 346 -1.06 -29.15 -15.38
CA VAL A 346 -2.47 -29.17 -15.77
C VAL A 346 -3.28 -28.64 -14.61
N THR A 347 -4.06 -27.60 -14.85
CA THR A 347 -4.85 -26.92 -13.82
C THR A 347 -6.35 -27.00 -14.06
N GLU A 348 -7.12 -26.84 -12.98
CA GLU A 348 -8.59 -26.88 -13.04
C GLU A 348 -9.18 -25.50 -13.34
N SER A 349 -10.13 -25.45 -14.27
CA SER A 349 -10.98 -24.30 -14.55
C SER A 349 -12.47 -24.66 -14.44
N LYS A 350 -13.34 -23.67 -14.66
CA LYS A 350 -14.80 -23.88 -14.75
C LYS A 350 -15.20 -24.87 -15.85
N LYS A 351 -14.50 -24.88 -16.99
CA LYS A 351 -14.86 -25.70 -18.17
C LYS A 351 -14.21 -27.07 -18.20
N GLY A 352 -13.10 -27.26 -17.49
CA GLY A 352 -12.26 -28.45 -17.65
C GLY A 352 -10.90 -28.31 -17.01
N PHE A 353 -10.03 -29.27 -17.30
CA PHE A 353 -8.65 -29.33 -16.86
C PHE A 353 -7.73 -29.10 -18.05
N PHE A 354 -6.87 -28.10 -17.99
CA PHE A 354 -6.10 -27.63 -19.15
C PHE A 354 -4.62 -27.50 -18.82
N CYS A 355 -3.76 -27.79 -19.80
CA CYS A 355 -2.33 -27.55 -19.68
C CYS A 355 -2.04 -26.05 -19.63
N GLU A 356 -1.19 -25.61 -18.71
CA GLU A 356 -0.78 -24.20 -18.59
C GLU A 356 0.10 -23.74 -19.76
N ASN A 357 0.76 -24.67 -20.45
CA ASN A 357 1.45 -24.35 -21.69
C ASN A 357 0.44 -24.19 -22.84
N ASN A 358 0.13 -22.94 -23.19
CA ASN A 358 -0.83 -22.59 -24.25
C ASN A 358 -0.49 -23.20 -25.62
N ASP A 359 0.80 -23.44 -25.91
CA ASP A 359 1.22 -24.06 -27.17
C ASP A 359 0.88 -25.57 -27.22
N CYS A 360 0.79 -26.22 -26.07
CA CYS A 360 0.51 -27.66 -25.97
C CYS A 360 -0.94 -28.02 -26.31
N ARG A 361 -1.89 -27.09 -26.07
CA ARG A 361 -3.34 -27.24 -26.32
C ARG A 361 -3.99 -28.50 -25.73
N PHE A 362 -3.37 -29.14 -24.74
CA PHE A 362 -3.94 -30.29 -24.06
C PHE A 362 -5.08 -29.85 -23.12
N GLY A 363 -6.21 -30.56 -23.17
CA GLY A 363 -7.36 -30.25 -22.32
C GLY A 363 -8.34 -31.40 -22.16
N LEU A 364 -8.88 -31.54 -20.95
CA LEU A 364 -9.91 -32.51 -20.58
C LEU A 364 -11.16 -31.77 -20.12
N TRP A 365 -12.19 -31.80 -20.95
CA TRP A 365 -13.43 -31.06 -20.73
C TRP A 365 -14.36 -31.76 -19.74
N LYS A 366 -14.96 -31.01 -18.81
CA LYS A 366 -15.90 -31.56 -17.81
C LYS A 366 -17.20 -32.07 -18.44
N ASP A 367 -17.62 -31.45 -19.53
CA ASP A 367 -18.80 -31.79 -20.33
C ASP A 367 -18.50 -32.81 -21.45
N ASN A 368 -17.39 -33.54 -21.35
CA ASN A 368 -17.02 -34.53 -22.36
C ASN A 368 -18.12 -35.61 -22.53
N LYS A 369 -18.61 -35.76 -23.76
CA LYS A 369 -19.68 -36.69 -24.14
C LYS A 369 -19.43 -38.13 -23.67
N PHE A 370 -18.18 -38.59 -23.64
CA PHE A 370 -17.83 -39.93 -23.19
C PHE A 370 -18.26 -40.21 -21.74
N PHE A 371 -18.07 -39.23 -20.86
CA PHE A 371 -18.46 -39.32 -19.45
C PHE A 371 -19.96 -39.03 -19.27
N ALA A 372 -20.48 -38.03 -20.00
CA ALA A 372 -21.89 -37.63 -19.91
C ALA A 372 -22.85 -38.77 -20.25
N ILE A 373 -22.59 -39.54 -21.33
CA ILE A 373 -23.40 -40.70 -21.72
C ILE A 373 -23.43 -41.78 -20.61
N LYS A 374 -22.36 -41.86 -19.80
CA LYS A 374 -22.24 -42.80 -18.67
C LYS A 374 -22.80 -42.22 -17.37
N LYS A 375 -23.47 -41.07 -17.42
CA LYS A 375 -23.93 -40.28 -16.26
C LYS A 375 -22.81 -40.01 -15.25
N LYS A 376 -21.61 -39.76 -15.75
CA LYS A 376 -20.44 -39.36 -14.97
C LYS A 376 -19.97 -37.98 -15.38
N THR A 377 -19.26 -37.34 -14.48
CA THR A 377 -18.56 -36.08 -14.72
C THR A 377 -17.08 -36.31 -14.47
N LEU A 378 -16.24 -35.67 -15.25
CA LEU A 378 -14.80 -35.71 -15.03
C LEU A 378 -14.46 -34.92 -13.76
N THR A 379 -14.19 -35.63 -12.67
CA THR A 379 -13.80 -35.02 -11.38
C THR A 379 -12.30 -34.84 -11.30
N LYS A 380 -11.85 -33.95 -10.41
CA LYS A 380 -10.43 -33.71 -10.15
C LYS A 380 -9.66 -34.99 -9.81
N THR A 381 -10.21 -35.86 -8.96
CA THR A 381 -9.58 -37.13 -8.57
C THR A 381 -9.40 -38.08 -9.75
N VAL A 382 -10.41 -38.17 -10.61
CA VAL A 382 -10.36 -39.00 -11.83
C VAL A 382 -9.31 -38.42 -12.78
N THR A 383 -9.32 -37.10 -12.99
CA THR A 383 -8.32 -36.42 -13.83
C THR A 383 -6.90 -36.64 -13.32
N ALA A 384 -6.64 -36.45 -12.02
CA ALA A 384 -5.33 -36.65 -11.43
C ALA A 384 -4.81 -38.08 -11.68
N SER A 385 -5.69 -39.08 -11.53
CA SER A 385 -5.35 -40.49 -11.80
C SER A 385 -5.06 -40.73 -13.29
N LEU A 386 -5.87 -40.16 -14.19
CA LEU A 386 -5.66 -40.25 -15.63
C LEU A 386 -4.34 -39.61 -16.08
N LEU A 387 -3.97 -38.46 -15.50
CA LEU A 387 -2.72 -37.77 -15.82
C LEU A 387 -1.50 -38.51 -15.29
N LYS A 388 -1.61 -39.13 -14.10
CA LYS A 388 -0.50 -39.82 -13.44
C LYS A 388 -0.27 -41.23 -13.99
N ASP A 389 -1.34 -42.01 -14.11
CA ASP A 389 -1.27 -43.46 -14.35
C ASP A 389 -1.79 -43.86 -15.74
N GLY A 390 -2.25 -42.88 -16.53
CA GLY A 390 -2.93 -43.10 -17.82
C GLY A 390 -4.31 -43.76 -17.67
N ARG A 391 -4.77 -44.00 -16.44
CA ARG A 391 -5.99 -44.75 -16.15
C ARG A 391 -6.66 -44.31 -14.86
N ALA A 392 -7.98 -44.51 -14.75
CA ALA A 392 -8.74 -44.26 -13.53
C ALA A 392 -9.89 -45.26 -13.36
N ARG A 393 -10.16 -45.67 -12.12
CA ARG A 393 -11.33 -46.51 -11.83
C ARG A 393 -12.59 -45.63 -11.83
N LEU A 394 -13.60 -46.04 -12.59
CA LEU A 394 -14.94 -45.48 -12.56
C LEU A 394 -15.92 -46.53 -12.04
N THR A 395 -16.64 -46.20 -10.98
CA THR A 395 -17.70 -47.05 -10.43
C THR A 395 -19.07 -46.51 -10.79
N GLY A 396 -20.05 -47.39 -10.97
CA GLY A 396 -21.45 -47.04 -11.23
C GLY A 396 -21.67 -46.24 -12.52
N CYS A 397 -20.93 -46.56 -13.60
CA CYS A 397 -21.17 -46.02 -14.93
C CYS A 397 -22.48 -46.56 -15.52
N TYR A 398 -23.29 -45.69 -16.11
CA TYR A 398 -24.55 -46.10 -16.76
C TYR A 398 -24.30 -46.66 -18.18
N SER A 399 -25.00 -47.75 -18.52
CA SER A 399 -25.03 -48.32 -19.87
C SER A 399 -26.38 -48.04 -20.54
N GLU A 400 -26.40 -47.24 -21.61
CA GLU A 400 -27.62 -47.01 -22.40
C GLU A 400 -28.12 -48.29 -23.09
N LYS A 401 -27.21 -49.23 -23.40
CA LYS A 401 -27.57 -50.49 -24.08
C LYS A 401 -28.32 -51.47 -23.17
N THR A 402 -27.99 -51.47 -21.88
CA THR A 402 -28.49 -52.49 -20.93
C THR A 402 -29.35 -51.89 -19.82
N GLY A 403 -29.39 -50.57 -19.68
CA GLY A 403 -30.09 -49.86 -18.60
C GLY A 403 -29.48 -50.05 -17.20
N LYS A 404 -28.37 -50.79 -17.09
CA LYS A 404 -27.72 -51.14 -15.81
C LYS A 404 -26.47 -50.30 -15.57
N THR A 405 -26.02 -50.29 -14.32
CA THR A 405 -24.72 -49.73 -13.92
C THR A 405 -23.62 -50.78 -13.99
N TYR A 406 -22.39 -50.35 -14.27
CA TYR A 406 -21.20 -51.18 -14.27
C TYR A 406 -19.99 -50.40 -13.76
N ASP A 407 -18.97 -51.14 -13.34
CA ASP A 407 -17.67 -50.60 -12.98
C ASP A 407 -16.68 -50.89 -14.10
N ALA A 408 -15.79 -49.94 -14.39
CA ALA A 408 -14.78 -50.08 -15.43
C ALA A 408 -13.57 -49.19 -15.13
N THR A 409 -12.44 -49.56 -15.70
CA THR A 409 -11.23 -48.71 -15.71
C THR A 409 -11.24 -47.89 -16.99
N VAL A 410 -11.27 -46.57 -16.89
CA VAL A 410 -11.10 -45.68 -18.05
C VAL A 410 -9.61 -45.49 -18.33
N ILE A 411 -9.22 -45.63 -19.59
CA ILE A 411 -7.88 -45.38 -20.10
C ILE A 411 -7.90 -44.08 -20.90
N LEU A 412 -6.93 -43.21 -20.63
CA LEU A 412 -6.69 -41.98 -21.39
C LEU A 412 -5.88 -42.33 -22.65
N GLU A 413 -6.42 -42.02 -23.83
CA GLU A 413 -5.75 -42.21 -25.11
C GLU A 413 -5.51 -40.86 -25.76
N ASP A 414 -4.27 -40.37 -25.72
CA ASP A 414 -3.88 -39.09 -26.31
C ASP A 414 -3.07 -39.30 -27.59
N THR A 415 -3.56 -38.78 -28.72
CA THR A 415 -2.88 -38.88 -30.02
C THR A 415 -1.94 -37.71 -30.29
N GLY A 416 -1.75 -36.80 -29.33
CA GLY A 416 -1.01 -35.55 -29.52
C GLY A 416 -1.85 -34.43 -30.15
N GLU A 417 -2.89 -34.78 -30.91
CA GLU A 417 -3.89 -33.84 -31.42
C GLU A 417 -5.19 -33.89 -30.62
N ARG A 418 -5.69 -35.10 -30.35
CA ARG A 418 -6.99 -35.32 -29.69
C ARG A 418 -6.85 -36.25 -28.50
N VAL A 419 -7.72 -36.03 -27.52
CA VAL A 419 -7.85 -36.90 -26.36
C VAL A 419 -9.12 -37.74 -26.50
N ASN A 420 -8.95 -39.05 -26.42
CA ASN A 420 -10.00 -40.06 -26.40
C ASN A 420 -9.95 -40.86 -25.10
N PHE A 421 -11.00 -41.65 -24.88
CA PHE A 421 -11.12 -42.52 -23.72
C PHE A 421 -11.62 -43.89 -24.14
N ARG A 422 -11.03 -44.94 -23.56
CA ARG A 422 -11.47 -46.32 -23.72
C ARG A 422 -11.79 -46.92 -22.36
N LEU A 423 -12.74 -47.86 -22.32
CA LEU A 423 -13.02 -48.64 -21.12
C LEU A 423 -12.30 -49.98 -21.20
N GLU A 424 -11.68 -50.37 -20.10
CA GLU A 424 -11.22 -51.72 -19.82
C GLU A 424 -12.03 -52.26 -18.65
N PHE A 425 -12.49 -53.49 -18.81
CA PHE A 425 -13.19 -54.23 -17.78
C PHE A 425 -12.20 -55.26 -17.23
N ASP A 426 -12.11 -55.36 -15.91
CA ASP A 426 -11.27 -56.38 -15.31
C ASP A 426 -11.81 -57.74 -15.77
N LYS A 427 -10.94 -58.56 -16.37
CA LYS A 427 -11.26 -59.96 -16.64
C LYS A 427 -11.32 -60.68 -15.30
N GLU A 428 -12.49 -60.75 -14.68
CA GLU A 428 -12.69 -61.72 -13.62
C GLU A 428 -12.53 -63.13 -14.21
N ALA A 429 -11.73 -63.92 -13.49
CA ALA A 429 -11.39 -65.30 -13.80
C ALA A 429 -12.64 -66.10 -14.13
N ILE A 430 -12.66 -66.69 -15.32
CA ILE A 430 -13.53 -67.83 -15.63
C ILE A 430 -13.05 -68.99 -14.75
N ALA A 431 -13.55 -69.06 -13.52
CA ALA A 431 -13.40 -70.22 -12.67
C ALA A 431 -14.40 -71.29 -13.13
N CYS A 432 -13.84 -72.43 -13.52
CA CYS A 432 -14.49 -73.67 -13.90
C CYS A 432 -15.41 -74.23 -12.79
N GLY A 433 -16.52 -74.87 -13.21
CA GLY A 433 -17.32 -75.83 -12.41
C GLY A 433 -18.72 -75.31 -12.03
N GLN A 434 -19.82 -76.05 -12.20
CA GLN A 434 -20.07 -77.46 -12.49
C GLN A 434 -21.45 -77.63 -13.16
N LYS A 435 -21.58 -78.78 -13.86
CA LYS A 435 -22.76 -79.54 -14.30
C LYS A 435 -24.16 -78.99 -14.09
#